data_AF-A0A9D4XVE6-F1
#
_entry.id   AF-A0A9D4XVE6-F1
#
_cell.length_a   1.000
_cell.length_b   1.000
_cell.length_c   1.000
_cell.angle_alpha   90.00
_cell.angle_beta   90.00
_cell.angle_gamma   90.00
#
_symmetry.space_group_name_H-M   'P 1'
#
loop_
_entity.id
_entity.type
_entity.pdbx_description
1 polymer ?
#
loop_
_entity_poly.entity_id
_entity_poly.type
_entity_poly.pdbx_seq_one_letter_code
_entity_poly.pdbx_strand_id
1 'polypeptide(L)'
;MSEGGSIPVPKAFAENWIYMLNEFQKDALSTRLGIPVFYGIDAIHGHNTVYNATIFPHNIYLGATRDPELVKRIGAATALEVRATGIQYAYAPCVAVCRDPRWGRCYESYNEDPKVV
;
A
#
# COMPACT_ATOMS: atom_id res chain seq x y z
N MET A 1 12.09 -2.57 -2.46
CA MET A 1 10.69 -2.14 -2.67
C MET A 1 9.93 -3.24 -3.37
N SER A 2 8.64 -3.37 -3.12
CA SER A 2 7.77 -4.35 -3.78
C SER A 2 6.73 -3.60 -4.60
N GLU A 3 6.80 -3.79 -5.92
CA GLU A 3 5.80 -3.33 -6.89
C GLU A 3 5.30 -4.54 -7.69
N GLY A 4 4.04 -4.50 -8.13
CA GLY A 4 3.54 -5.39 -9.20
C GLY A 4 3.66 -6.90 -8.96
N GLY A 5 3.55 -7.37 -7.71
CA GLY A 5 3.54 -8.82 -7.39
C GLY A 5 4.87 -9.39 -6.89
N SER A 6 5.81 -8.53 -6.48
CA SER A 6 7.06 -8.95 -5.83
C SER A 6 6.81 -9.48 -4.41
N ILE A 7 6.46 -10.77 -4.29
CA ILE A 7 6.12 -11.40 -3.01
C ILE A 7 7.27 -12.28 -2.47
N PRO A 8 7.47 -12.36 -1.14
CA PRO A 8 8.51 -13.22 -0.56
C PRO A 8 8.34 -14.69 -0.96
N VAL A 9 7.09 -15.17 -0.95
CA VAL A 9 6.68 -16.53 -1.32
C VAL A 9 5.22 -16.51 -1.82
N PRO A 10 4.76 -17.52 -2.59
CA PRO A 10 3.35 -17.68 -2.89
C PRO A 10 2.49 -17.73 -1.62
N LYS A 11 1.39 -16.97 -1.58
CA LYS A 11 0.55 -16.79 -0.38
C LYS A 11 1.35 -16.35 0.86
N ALA A 12 2.21 -15.34 0.70
CA ALA A 12 2.99 -14.79 1.79
C ALA A 12 2.10 -14.20 2.91
N PHE A 13 2.13 -14.83 4.07
CA PHE A 13 1.55 -14.31 5.31
C PHE A 13 2.46 -13.25 5.93
N ALA A 14 1.97 -12.53 6.93
CA ALA A 14 2.70 -11.45 7.59
C ALA A 14 4.10 -11.87 8.07
N GLU A 15 4.25 -13.08 8.59
CA GLU A 15 5.52 -13.61 9.10
C GLU A 15 6.59 -13.72 7.99
N ASN A 16 6.19 -14.07 6.76
CA ASN A 16 7.11 -14.15 5.63
C ASN A 16 7.68 -12.78 5.28
N TRP A 17 6.85 -11.74 5.34
CA TRP A 17 7.25 -10.35 5.11
C TRP A 17 8.17 -9.83 6.22
N ILE A 18 7.82 -10.08 7.48
CA ILE A 18 8.63 -9.70 8.63
C ILE A 18 10.02 -10.35 8.55
N TYR A 19 10.08 -11.64 8.25
CA TYR A 19 11.34 -12.36 8.10
C TYR A 19 12.22 -11.74 7.01
N MET A 20 11.65 -11.55 5.81
CA MET A 20 12.37 -10.94 4.68
C MET A 20 12.91 -9.54 5.03
N LEU A 21 12.09 -8.69 5.66
CA LEU A 21 12.50 -7.34 6.02
C LEU A 21 13.54 -7.30 7.12
N ASN A 22 13.45 -8.19 8.11
CA ASN A 22 14.44 -8.29 9.16
C ASN A 22 15.81 -8.70 8.60
N GLU A 23 15.85 -9.61 7.62
CA GLU A 23 17.10 -9.96 6.95
C GLU A 23 17.67 -8.78 6.17
N PHE A 24 16.87 -8.07 5.37
CA PHE A 24 17.33 -6.85 4.69
C PHE A 24 17.82 -5.79 5.66
N GLN A 25 17.12 -5.61 6.77
CA GLN A 25 17.46 -4.63 7.78
C GLN A 25 18.75 -4.99 8.50
N LYS A 26 18.95 -6.27 8.84
CA LYS A 26 20.16 -6.79 9.45
C LYS A 26 21.37 -6.56 8.55
N ASP A 27 21.24 -6.85 7.26
CA ASP A 27 22.30 -6.63 6.28
C ASP A 27 22.64 -5.14 6.15
N ALA A 28 21.64 -4.27 6.06
CA ALA A 28 21.84 -2.83 5.97
C ALA A 28 22.54 -2.25 7.21
N LEU A 29 22.15 -2.72 8.40
CA LEU A 29 22.76 -2.30 9.66
C LEU A 29 24.19 -2.84 9.85
N SER A 30 24.59 -3.87 9.12
CA SER A 30 25.97 -4.39 9.13
C SER A 30 26.96 -3.54 8.33
N THR A 31 26.47 -2.59 7.52
CA THR A 31 27.34 -1.67 6.77
C THR A 31 28.10 -0.73 7.69
N ARG A 32 29.20 -0.14 7.21
CA ARG A 32 30.06 0.78 7.98
C ARG A 32 29.30 1.90 8.70
N LEU A 33 28.22 2.41 8.11
CA LEU A 33 27.43 3.51 8.65
C LEU A 33 26.11 3.06 9.31
N GLY A 34 25.72 1.80 9.18
CA GLY A 34 24.49 1.28 9.77
C GLY A 34 23.23 2.04 9.36
N ILE A 35 23.14 2.49 8.10
CA ILE A 35 21.97 3.24 7.62
C ILE A 35 20.81 2.25 7.39
N PRO A 36 19.64 2.44 8.03
CA PRO A 36 18.52 1.50 7.94
C PRO A 36 17.88 1.50 6.55
N VAL A 37 17.32 0.35 6.15
CA VAL A 37 16.50 0.27 4.94
C VAL A 37 15.13 0.88 5.22
N PHE A 38 14.65 1.63 4.24
CA PHE A 38 13.29 2.12 4.18
C PHE A 38 12.56 1.37 3.07
N TYR A 39 11.59 0.51 3.43
CA TYR A 39 10.92 -0.36 2.48
C TYR A 39 9.53 0.16 2.13
N GLY A 40 9.25 0.27 0.83
CA GLY A 40 7.96 0.69 0.28
C GLY A 40 7.22 -0.43 -0.44
N ILE A 41 5.88 -0.37 -0.38
CA ILE A 41 4.95 -1.28 -1.05
C ILE A 41 3.68 -0.57 -1.56
N ASP A 42 3.07 -1.09 -2.63
CA ASP A 42 1.76 -0.66 -3.13
C ASP A 42 0.60 -1.12 -2.21
N ALA A 43 0.38 -0.45 -1.08
CA ALA A 43 -0.80 -0.67 -0.22
C ALA A 43 -2.00 0.22 -0.63
N ILE A 44 -2.43 0.12 -1.90
CA ILE A 44 -3.35 1.08 -2.55
C ILE A 44 -4.85 0.88 -2.25
N HIS A 45 -5.23 -0.23 -1.63
CA HIS A 45 -6.62 -0.52 -1.23
C HIS A 45 -6.64 -1.50 -0.04
N GLY A 46 -5.86 -1.17 0.99
CA GLY A 46 -5.42 -2.11 2.02
C GLY A 46 -4.04 -2.68 1.71
N HIS A 47 -3.54 -3.57 2.57
CA HIS A 47 -2.24 -4.22 2.41
C HIS A 47 -2.31 -5.39 1.41
N ASN A 48 -2.73 -5.06 0.19
CA ASN A 48 -3.29 -5.98 -0.81
C ASN A 48 -2.36 -7.10 -1.31
N THR A 49 -1.06 -6.97 -1.08
CA THR A 49 -0.07 -7.96 -1.51
C THR A 49 0.11 -9.07 -0.44
N VAL A 50 -0.31 -8.82 0.80
CA VAL A 50 -0.21 -9.79 1.89
C VAL A 50 -1.41 -10.73 1.86
N TYR A 51 -1.13 -12.02 1.94
CA TYR A 51 -2.19 -13.01 1.99
C TYR A 51 -3.02 -12.83 3.27
N ASN A 52 -4.35 -12.83 3.13
CA ASN A 52 -5.32 -12.66 4.22
C ASN A 52 -5.36 -11.25 4.86
N ALA A 53 -4.76 -10.23 4.24
CA ALA A 53 -4.97 -8.84 4.63
C ALA A 53 -6.36 -8.33 4.26
N THR A 54 -6.81 -7.27 4.92
CA THR A 54 -8.08 -6.62 4.58
C THR A 54 -7.96 -5.94 3.22
N ILE A 55 -8.92 -6.23 2.33
CA ILE A 55 -9.01 -5.61 1.01
C ILE A 55 -10.18 -4.62 1.01
N PHE A 56 -9.86 -3.33 0.92
CA PHE A 56 -10.85 -2.25 0.80
C PHE A 56 -11.28 -2.05 -0.66
N PRO A 57 -12.43 -1.38 -0.90
CA PRO A 57 -12.80 -0.93 -2.23
C PRO A 57 -11.72 -0.01 -2.82
N HIS A 58 -11.46 -0.14 -4.12
CA HIS A 58 -10.58 0.79 -4.83
C HIS A 58 -11.15 2.22 -4.84
N ASN A 59 -10.26 3.19 -5.07
CA ASN A 59 -10.52 4.62 -4.94
C ASN A 59 -11.76 5.12 -5.67
N ILE A 60 -12.10 4.59 -6.85
CA ILE A 60 -13.32 5.00 -7.59
C ILE A 60 -14.60 4.78 -6.77
N TYR A 61 -14.66 3.70 -5.99
CA TYR A 61 -15.79 3.41 -5.11
C TYR A 61 -15.73 4.23 -3.83
N LEU A 62 -14.54 4.48 -3.29
CA LEU A 62 -14.36 5.36 -2.14
C LEU A 62 -14.78 6.80 -2.47
N GLY A 63 -14.42 7.28 -3.66
CA GLY A 63 -14.86 8.57 -4.18
C GLY A 63 -16.38 8.65 -4.26
N ALA A 64 -17.06 7.58 -4.70
CA ALA A 64 -18.52 7.52 -4.76
C ALA A 64 -19.21 7.68 -3.38
N THR A 65 -18.52 7.36 -2.27
CA THR A 65 -19.08 7.55 -0.92
C THR A 65 -19.19 9.02 -0.51
N ARG A 66 -18.35 9.90 -1.08
CA ARG A 66 -18.19 11.31 -0.66
C ARG A 66 -17.92 11.48 0.84
N ASP A 67 -17.28 10.48 1.48
CA ASP A 67 -16.96 10.47 2.91
C ASP A 67 -15.43 10.45 3.14
N PRO A 68 -14.79 11.62 3.28
CA PRO A 68 -13.35 11.69 3.53
C PRO A 68 -12.95 11.12 4.91
N GLU A 69 -13.85 11.14 5.90
CA GLU A 69 -13.57 10.56 7.20
C GLU A 69 -13.55 9.02 7.14
N LEU A 70 -14.37 8.41 6.29
CA LEU A 70 -14.26 6.99 5.96
C LEU A 70 -12.90 6.67 5.33
N VAL A 71 -12.47 7.43 4.32
CA VAL A 71 -11.17 7.23 3.65
C VAL A 71 -10.01 7.38 4.65
N LYS A 72 -10.09 8.34 5.57
CA LYS A 72 -9.12 8.51 6.65
C LYS A 72 -9.04 7.30 7.59
N ARG A 73 -10.19 6.73 7.99
CA ARG A 73 -10.23 5.49 8.80
C ARG A 73 -9.63 4.30 8.05
N ILE A 74 -9.91 4.18 6.75
CA ILE A 74 -9.31 3.17 5.87
C ILE A 74 -7.79 3.33 5.83
N GLY A 75 -7.29 4.56 5.66
CA GLY A 75 -5.86 4.86 5.70
C GLY A 75 -5.21 4.47 7.03
N ALA A 76 -5.85 4.77 8.16
CA ALA A 76 -5.35 4.37 9.48
C ALA A 76 -5.31 2.85 9.65
N ALA A 77 -6.37 2.12 9.24
CA ALA A 77 -6.40 0.66 9.28
C ALA A 77 -5.31 0.06 8.37
N THR A 78 -5.16 0.59 7.15
CA THR A 78 -4.14 0.16 6.19
C THR A 78 -2.74 0.38 6.74
N ALA A 79 -2.48 1.52 7.37
CA ALA A 79 -1.20 1.80 8.02
C ALA A 79 -0.87 0.77 9.12
N LEU A 80 -1.85 0.39 9.94
CA LEU A 80 -1.65 -0.65 10.96
C LEU A 80 -1.30 -2.00 10.33
N GLU A 81 -2.01 -2.42 9.27
CA GLU A 81 -1.73 -3.68 8.59
C GLU A 81 -0.37 -3.67 7.88
N VAL A 82 0.01 -2.57 7.23
CA VAL A 82 1.33 -2.39 6.60
C VAL A 82 2.45 -2.47 7.65
N ARG A 83 2.27 -1.80 8.80
CA ARG A 83 3.23 -1.87 9.91
C ARG A 83 3.29 -3.26 10.53
N ALA A 84 2.19 -4.02 10.55
CA ALA A 84 2.15 -5.38 11.06
C ALA A 84 3.07 -6.34 10.29
N THR A 85 3.41 -6.03 9.04
CA THR A 85 4.39 -6.81 8.27
C THR A 85 5.81 -6.25 8.30
N GLY A 86 6.08 -5.22 9.11
CA GLY A 86 7.39 -4.57 9.22
C GLY A 86 7.67 -3.45 8.21
N ILE A 87 6.79 -3.22 7.23
CA ILE A 87 6.97 -2.23 6.16
C ILE A 87 6.74 -0.82 6.71
N GLN A 88 7.49 0.18 6.24
CA GLN A 88 7.44 1.56 6.74
C GLN A 88 6.67 2.51 5.83
N TYR A 89 6.56 2.18 4.54
CA TYR A 89 6.08 3.10 3.52
C TYR A 89 5.08 2.46 2.56
N ALA A 90 4.00 3.17 2.28
CA ALA A 90 2.97 2.78 1.34
C ALA A 90 2.96 3.76 0.15
N TYR A 91 2.89 3.23 -1.08
CA TYR A 91 2.77 4.03 -2.30
C TYR A 91 1.31 4.44 -2.56
N ALA A 92 0.75 5.18 -1.61
CA ALA A 92 -0.63 5.64 -1.63
C ALA A 92 -0.73 7.03 -0.98
N PRO A 93 -1.73 7.85 -1.34
CA PRO A 93 -2.81 7.58 -2.29
C PRO A 93 -2.48 7.90 -3.76
N CYS A 94 -3.16 7.24 -4.70
CA CYS A 94 -3.21 7.70 -6.09
C CYS A 94 -4.22 8.86 -6.21
N VAL A 95 -3.72 10.09 -6.35
CA VAL A 95 -4.52 11.33 -6.50
C VAL A 95 -4.69 11.73 -7.97
N ALA A 96 -4.65 10.76 -8.88
CA ALA A 96 -4.93 11.01 -10.28
C ALA A 96 -6.40 11.43 -10.45
N VAL A 97 -6.63 12.38 -11.35
CA VAL A 97 -7.98 12.75 -11.80
C VAL A 97 -8.21 12.05 -13.14
N CYS A 98 -8.85 10.88 -13.12
CA CYS A 98 -9.12 10.12 -14.34
C CYS A 98 -10.15 10.86 -15.19
N ARG A 99 -9.75 11.34 -16.38
CA ARG A 99 -10.63 12.05 -17.34
C ARG A 99 -11.02 11.19 -18.54
N ASP A 100 -10.43 10.02 -18.67
CA ASP A 100 -10.73 9.06 -19.74
C ASP A 100 -10.78 7.64 -19.16
N PRO A 101 -11.97 7.01 -19.07
CA PRO A 101 -12.13 5.71 -18.44
C PRO A 101 -11.46 4.56 -19.22
N ARG A 102 -10.96 4.81 -20.44
CA ARG A 102 -10.13 3.84 -21.17
C ARG A 102 -8.76 3.64 -20.54
N TRP A 103 -8.34 4.56 -19.66
CA TRP A 103 -7.10 4.40 -18.90
C TRP A 103 -7.21 3.22 -17.92
N GLY A 104 -6.32 2.24 -18.07
CA GLY A 104 -6.34 1.01 -17.27
C GLY A 104 -6.17 1.17 -15.77
N ARG A 105 -5.92 2.38 -15.26
CA ARG A 105 -5.83 2.71 -13.82
C ARG A 105 -6.94 3.64 -13.35
N CYS A 106 -7.99 3.84 -14.15
CA CYS A 106 -9.08 4.75 -13.80
C CYS A 106 -9.79 4.36 -12.47
N TYR A 107 -9.77 3.07 -12.11
CA TYR A 107 -10.31 2.60 -10.83
C TYR A 107 -9.50 3.08 -9.61
N GLU A 108 -8.24 3.49 -9.79
CA GLU A 108 -7.37 4.05 -8.75
C GLU A 108 -7.56 5.56 -8.56
N SER A 109 -8.30 6.22 -9.45
CA SER A 109 -8.72 7.61 -9.30
C SER A 109 -10.00 7.68 -8.46
N TYR A 110 -10.10 8.63 -7.54
CA TYR A 110 -11.33 8.83 -6.76
C TYR A 110 -12.48 9.39 -7.62
N ASN A 111 -12.17 10.27 -8.58
CA ASN A 111 -13.18 10.88 -9.43
C ASN A 111 -12.59 11.57 -10.66
N GLU A 112 -13.43 11.90 -11.64
CA GLU A 112 -13.08 12.81 -12.73
C GLU A 112 -13.14 14.30 -12.31
N ASP A 113 -13.82 14.61 -11.19
CA ASP A 113 -13.88 15.93 -10.58
C ASP A 113 -12.74 16.10 -9.55
N PRO A 114 -11.80 17.05 -9.75
CA PRO A 114 -10.69 17.31 -8.83
C PRO A 114 -11.11 17.81 -7.45
N LYS A 115 -12.37 18.21 -7.22
CA LYS A 115 -12.86 18.58 -5.89
C LYS A 115 -13.14 17.38 -4.99
N VAL A 116 -13.33 16.21 -5.59
CA VAL A 116 -13.59 14.95 -4.88
C VAL A 116 -12.29 14.21 -4.59
N VAL A 117 -11.33 14.32 -5.52
CA VAL A 117 -9.96 13.80 -5.37
C VAL A 117 -9.23 14.57 -4.27
#